data_AF-A0A3B9LFN2-F1
#
_entry.id   AF-A0A3B9LFN2-F1
#
_cell.length_a   1.000
_cell.length_b   1.000
_cell.length_c   1.000
_cell.angle_alpha   90.00
_cell.angle_beta   90.00
_cell.angle_gamma   90.00
#
_symmetry.space_group_name_H-M   'P 1'
#
loop_
_entity.id
_entity.type
_entity.pdbx_description
1 polymer ?
#
loop_
_entity_poly.entity_id
_entity_poly.type
_entity_poly.pdbx_seq_one_letter_code
_entity_poly.pdbx_strand_id
1 'polypeptide(L)'
;PIHVGDQLIGFLQTGQVLLKQPNKSRFDLAARKLVDWGVHVDLGKAREAYFHTKVLTKKQYRAMLRLLEIFGRHLSILSNQIAVENSAAQPVSVTRAKQFIARNQDGAICLATVAKAVNTSTFYFCKLFKRATGLTFTDYVARVRIEKAKTLLLDPNQRVSEVAYDVGFQSLTHFNRVFRKIVGRSPTSYRRSF
;
A
#
# COMPACT_ATOMS: atom_id res chain seq x y z
N PRO A 1 1.05 15.24 6.56
CA PRO A 1 1.57 13.96 7.12
C PRO A 1 0.43 13.24 7.83
N ILE A 2 0.47 11.91 7.87
CA ILE A 2 -0.51 11.08 8.58
C ILE A 2 0.25 10.32 9.67
N HIS A 3 -0.26 10.33 10.89
CA HIS A 3 0.38 9.70 12.05
C HIS A 3 -0.54 8.68 12.72
N VAL A 4 0.07 7.70 13.39
CA VAL A 4 -0.58 6.79 14.34
C VAL A 4 0.26 6.80 15.62
N GLY A 5 -0.29 7.32 16.72
CA GLY A 5 0.51 7.73 17.88
C GLY A 5 1.61 8.71 17.44
N ASP A 6 2.85 8.42 17.85
CA ASP A 6 4.04 9.21 17.47
C ASP A 6 4.66 8.76 16.14
N GLN A 7 4.12 7.72 15.49
CA GLN A 7 4.68 7.16 14.27
C GLN A 7 4.09 7.84 13.03
N LEU A 8 4.96 8.39 12.17
CA LEU A 8 4.60 8.86 10.83
C LEU A 8 4.35 7.66 9.90
N ILE A 9 3.13 7.53 9.38
CA ILE A 9 2.74 6.42 8.48
C ILE A 9 2.69 6.83 7.00
N GLY A 10 2.72 8.13 6.69
CA GLY A 10 2.80 8.57 5.31
C GLY A 10 2.48 10.06 5.07
N PHE A 11 2.40 10.42 3.80
CA PHE A 11 2.12 11.78 3.34
C PHE A 11 1.01 11.79 2.29
N LEU A 12 0.21 12.86 2.32
CA LEU A 12 -0.71 13.18 1.24
C LEU A 12 -0.04 14.18 0.31
N GLN A 13 -0.21 13.98 -1.00
CA GLN A 13 0.37 14.83 -2.04
C GLN A 13 -0.71 15.36 -2.97
N THR A 14 -0.51 16.56 -3.52
CA THR A 14 -1.46 17.21 -4.44
C THR A 14 -1.43 16.65 -5.87
N GLY A 15 -0.52 15.72 -6.18
CA GLY A 15 -0.20 15.35 -7.56
C GLY A 15 0.48 16.48 -8.35
N GLN A 16 0.64 16.28 -9.66
CA GLN A 16 1.30 17.22 -10.57
C GLN A 16 0.35 18.34 -10.98
N VAL A 17 0.65 19.58 -10.58
CA VAL A 17 -0.08 20.80 -10.93
C VAL A 17 0.88 21.95 -11.19
N LEU A 18 0.50 22.87 -12.06
CA LEU A 18 1.25 24.09 -12.33
C LEU A 18 0.55 25.31 -11.70
N LEU A 19 1.33 26.28 -11.22
CA LEU A 19 0.81 27.56 -10.71
C LEU A 19 0.78 28.67 -11.75
N LYS A 20 1.32 28.41 -12.94
CA LYS A 20 1.40 29.31 -14.08
C LYS A 20 1.18 28.49 -15.35
N GLN A 21 0.63 29.11 -16.39
CA GLN A 21 0.45 28.45 -17.68
C GLN A 21 1.78 27.86 -18.19
N PRO A 22 1.77 26.61 -18.68
CA PRO A 22 2.94 26.01 -19.30
C PRO A 22 3.34 26.82 -20.54
N ASN A 23 4.65 26.95 -20.78
CA ASN A 23 5.14 27.60 -21.99
C ASN A 23 6.36 26.88 -22.56
N LYS A 24 6.57 27.05 -23.86
CA LYS A 24 7.61 26.38 -24.63
C LYS A 24 9.01 26.72 -24.11
N SER A 25 9.32 27.98 -23.86
CA SER A 25 10.66 28.39 -23.42
C SER A 25 11.09 27.74 -22.09
N ARG A 26 10.15 27.61 -21.14
CA ARG A 26 10.40 26.91 -19.87
C ARG A 26 10.53 25.41 -20.05
N PHE A 27 9.72 24.82 -20.92
CA PHE A 27 9.87 23.41 -21.27
C PHE A 27 11.23 23.14 -21.90
N ASP A 28 11.64 23.91 -22.91
CA ASP A 28 12.90 23.73 -23.62
C ASP A 28 14.12 23.94 -22.68
N LEU A 29 14.00 24.83 -21.69
CA LEU A 29 15.01 24.98 -20.65
C LEU A 29 15.09 23.74 -19.73
N ALA A 30 13.94 23.21 -19.31
CA ALA A 30 13.88 22.01 -18.47
C ALA A 30 14.37 20.76 -19.23
N ALA A 31 13.96 20.60 -20.49
CA ALA A 31 14.37 19.51 -21.36
C ALA A 31 15.89 19.47 -21.55
N ARG A 32 16.53 20.63 -21.80
CA ARG A 32 17.99 20.73 -21.88
C ARG A 32 18.67 20.26 -20.60
N LYS A 33 18.21 20.74 -19.43
CA LYS A 33 18.76 20.30 -18.14
C LYS A 33 18.61 18.80 -17.91
N LEU A 34 17.49 18.19 -18.31
CA LEU A 34 17.30 16.75 -18.18
C LEU A 34 18.31 15.98 -19.03
N VAL A 35 18.57 16.43 -20.26
CA VAL A 35 19.58 15.85 -21.14
C VAL A 35 20.99 16.04 -20.55
N ASP A 36 21.31 17.25 -20.08
CA ASP A 36 22.61 17.55 -19.45
C ASP A 36 22.87 16.69 -18.20
N TRP A 37 21.81 16.36 -17.46
CA TRP A 37 21.87 15.46 -16.29
C TRP A 37 21.89 13.97 -16.66
N GLY A 38 21.91 13.61 -17.95
CA GLY A 38 21.92 12.23 -18.41
C GLY A 38 20.60 11.49 -18.15
N VAL A 39 19.49 12.20 -17.97
CA VAL A 39 18.19 11.58 -17.72
C VAL A 39 17.60 11.09 -19.04
N HIS A 40 17.44 9.77 -19.16
CA HIS A 40 16.74 9.16 -20.30
C HIS A 40 15.24 9.40 -20.19
N VAL A 41 14.74 10.40 -20.92
CA VAL A 41 13.31 10.76 -20.97
C VAL A 41 12.85 10.88 -22.42
N ASP A 42 11.65 10.37 -22.69
CA ASP A 42 10.93 10.63 -23.95
C ASP A 42 10.43 12.09 -23.94
N LEU A 43 11.15 12.97 -24.62
CA LEU A 43 10.84 14.40 -24.67
C LEU A 43 9.50 14.69 -25.34
N GLY A 44 9.02 13.83 -26.24
CA GLY A 44 7.71 13.96 -26.87
C GLY A 44 6.59 13.78 -25.84
N LYS A 45 6.65 12.67 -25.09
CA LYS A 45 5.70 12.40 -24.00
C LYS A 45 5.81 13.40 -22.86
N ALA A 46 7.02 13.81 -22.49
CA ALA A 46 7.24 14.83 -21.46
C ALA A 46 6.62 16.17 -21.86
N ARG A 47 6.74 16.54 -23.14
CA ARG A 47 6.12 17.75 -23.69
C ARG A 47 4.61 17.68 -23.58
N GLU A 48 4.02 16.60 -24.07
CA GLU A 48 2.57 16.39 -23.98
C GLU A 48 2.09 16.50 -22.53
N ALA A 49 2.70 15.75 -21.60
CA ALA A 49 2.35 15.79 -20.18
C ALA A 49 2.47 17.20 -19.58
N TYR A 50 3.55 17.93 -19.88
CA TYR A 50 3.77 19.28 -19.37
C TYR A 50 2.67 20.26 -19.80
N PHE A 51 2.28 20.24 -21.07
CA PHE A 51 1.27 21.15 -21.60
C PHE A 51 -0.17 20.76 -21.22
N HIS A 52 -0.43 19.48 -20.95
CA HIS A 52 -1.71 19.00 -20.43
C HIS A 52 -1.82 19.07 -18.90
N THR A 53 -0.77 19.47 -18.19
CA THR A 53 -0.80 19.56 -16.73
C THR A 53 -1.78 20.63 -16.27
N LYS A 54 -2.63 20.30 -15.30
CA LYS A 54 -3.64 21.21 -14.75
C LYS A 54 -2.98 22.44 -14.11
N VAL A 55 -3.47 23.62 -14.49
CA VAL A 55 -3.02 24.90 -13.93
C VAL A 55 -4.00 25.34 -12.85
N LEU A 56 -3.47 25.61 -11.66
CA LEU A 56 -4.22 26.11 -10.51
C LEU A 56 -3.76 27.53 -10.17
N THR A 57 -4.70 28.39 -9.79
CA THR A 57 -4.36 29.66 -9.16
C THR A 57 -3.71 29.42 -7.80
N LYS A 58 -2.92 30.39 -7.32
CA LYS A 58 -2.35 30.34 -5.96
C LYS A 58 -3.43 30.13 -4.88
N LYS A 59 -4.62 30.71 -5.06
CA LYS A 59 -5.76 30.56 -4.14
C LYS A 59 -6.30 29.13 -4.16
N GLN A 60 -6.52 28.56 -5.34
CA GLN A 60 -6.96 27.17 -5.49
C GLN A 60 -5.94 26.18 -4.93
N TYR A 61 -4.65 26.39 -5.20
CA TYR A 61 -3.60 25.52 -4.67
C TYR A 61 -3.53 25.55 -3.14
N ARG A 62 -3.62 26.74 -2.52
CA ARG A 62 -3.71 26.85 -1.05
C ARG A 62 -4.96 26.17 -0.49
N ALA A 63 -6.10 26.33 -1.14
CA ALA A 63 -7.33 25.66 -0.71
C ALA A 63 -7.18 24.13 -0.78
N MET A 64 -6.57 23.61 -1.85
CA MET A 64 -6.27 22.19 -1.99
C MET A 64 -5.34 21.67 -0.89
N LEU A 65 -4.26 22.40 -0.58
CA LEU A 65 -3.35 22.06 0.51
C LEU A 65 -4.07 22.01 1.86
N ARG A 66 -4.94 22.99 2.16
CA ARG A 66 -5.75 23.00 3.38
C ARG A 66 -6.69 21.81 3.47
N LEU A 67 -7.35 21.45 2.37
CA LEU A 67 -8.24 20.28 2.34
C LEU A 67 -7.47 18.99 2.60
N LEU A 68 -6.30 18.81 1.97
CA LEU A 68 -5.44 17.65 2.22
C LEU A 68 -4.93 17.62 3.66
N GLU A 69 -4.60 18.77 4.24
CA GLU A 69 -4.18 18.86 5.63
C GLU A 69 -5.29 18.42 6.59
N ILE A 70 -6.51 18.94 6.40
CA ILE A 70 -7.70 18.55 7.19
C ILE A 70 -7.94 17.05 7.05
N PHE A 71 -7.90 16.52 5.83
CA PHE A 71 -8.08 15.10 5.57
C PHE A 71 -7.01 14.25 6.24
N GLY A 72 -5.74 14.64 6.17
CA GLY A 72 -4.63 13.95 6.84
C GLY A 72 -4.76 13.94 8.36
N ARG A 73 -5.22 15.05 8.97
CA ARG A 73 -5.53 15.11 10.41
C ARG A 73 -6.67 14.16 10.76
N HIS A 74 -7.75 14.15 9.96
CA HIS A 74 -8.89 13.27 10.21
C HIS A 74 -8.51 11.78 10.10
N LEU A 75 -7.72 11.40 9.10
CA LEU A 75 -7.19 10.05 8.98
C LEU A 75 -6.33 9.65 10.19
N SER A 76 -5.53 10.58 10.72
CA SER A 76 -4.70 10.32 11.91
C SER A 76 -5.58 10.08 13.15
N ILE A 77 -6.64 10.87 13.33
CA ILE A 77 -7.62 10.69 14.43
C ILE A 77 -8.29 9.33 14.33
N LEU A 78 -8.83 8.97 13.16
CA LEU A 78 -9.49 7.67 12.95
C LEU A 78 -8.52 6.51 13.18
N SER A 79 -7.28 6.64 12.71
CA SER A 79 -6.26 5.62 12.92
C SER A 79 -5.89 5.45 14.39
N ASN A 80 -5.82 6.55 15.14
CA ASN A 80 -5.60 6.53 16.59
C ASN A 80 -6.78 5.91 17.33
N GLN A 81 -8.02 6.25 16.97
CA GLN A 81 -9.22 5.64 17.56
C GLN A 81 -9.23 4.13 17.34
N ILE A 82 -8.97 3.68 16.10
CA ILE A 82 -8.85 2.26 15.77
C ILE A 82 -7.72 1.60 16.57
N ALA A 83 -6.57 2.27 16.75
CA ALA A 83 -5.47 1.74 17.54
C ALA A 83 -5.84 1.58 19.03
N VAL A 84 -6.53 2.57 19.62
CA VAL A 84 -6.98 2.55 21.02
C VAL A 84 -8.08 1.50 21.23
N GLU A 85 -9.10 1.48 20.37
CA GLU A 85 -10.17 0.47 20.40
C GLU A 85 -9.64 -0.95 20.25
N ASN A 86 -8.69 -1.18 19.32
CA ASN A 86 -8.05 -2.48 19.20
C ASN A 86 -7.21 -2.86 20.43
N SER A 87 -6.61 -1.88 21.11
CA SER A 87 -5.80 -2.15 22.31
C SER A 87 -6.66 -2.50 23.53
N ALA A 88 -7.85 -1.91 23.65
CA ALA A 88 -8.78 -2.18 24.75
C ALA A 88 -9.70 -3.40 24.49
N ALA A 89 -10.00 -3.75 23.24
CA ALA A 89 -10.99 -4.78 22.90
C ALA A 89 -10.39 -6.08 22.33
N GLN A 90 -9.14 -6.11 21.83
CA GLN A 90 -8.59 -7.34 21.26
C GLN A 90 -8.00 -8.25 22.34
N PRO A 91 -8.40 -9.55 22.36
CA PRO A 91 -7.75 -10.54 23.22
C PRO A 91 -6.25 -10.58 22.95
N VAL A 92 -5.44 -10.66 24.01
CA VAL A 92 -3.96 -10.70 23.95
C VAL A 92 -3.46 -11.78 22.98
N SER A 93 -4.16 -12.90 22.87
CA SER A 93 -3.87 -13.98 21.92
C SER A 93 -4.01 -13.56 20.46
N VAL A 94 -4.97 -12.69 20.11
CA VAL A 94 -5.12 -12.15 18.76
C VAL A 94 -4.00 -11.15 18.44
N THR A 95 -3.65 -10.29 19.40
CA THR A 95 -2.53 -9.34 19.25
C THR A 95 -1.21 -10.08 19.04
N ARG A 96 -0.92 -11.09 19.85
CA ARG A 96 0.27 -11.95 19.70
C ARG A 96 0.26 -12.71 18.37
N ALA A 97 -0.90 -13.21 17.94
CA ALA A 97 -1.00 -13.87 16.64
C ALA A 97 -0.70 -12.93 15.48
N LYS A 98 -1.22 -11.69 15.49
CA LYS A 98 -0.90 -10.67 14.48
C LYS A 98 0.60 -10.35 14.45
N GLN A 99 1.22 -10.19 15.62
CA GLN A 99 2.66 -9.97 15.72
C GLN A 99 3.47 -11.16 15.20
N PHE A 100 3.04 -12.39 15.51
CA PHE A 100 3.67 -13.60 14.97
C PHE A 100 3.59 -13.64 13.44
N ILE A 101 2.41 -13.36 12.87
CA ILE A 101 2.20 -13.28 11.41
C ILE A 101 3.11 -12.20 10.80
N ALA A 102 3.17 -11.02 11.41
CA ALA A 102 3.97 -9.91 10.91
C ALA A 102 5.47 -10.21 10.89
N ARG A 103 5.98 -10.98 11.86
CA ARG A 103 7.39 -11.39 11.93
C ARG A 103 7.74 -12.57 11.00
N ASN A 104 6.76 -13.34 10.57
CA ASN A 104 6.96 -14.59 9.81
C ASN A 104 6.35 -14.52 8.40
N GLN A 105 6.44 -13.37 7.74
CA GLN A 105 5.87 -13.19 6.40
C GLN A 105 6.58 -13.99 5.29
N ASP A 106 7.81 -14.42 5.54
CA ASP A 106 8.68 -15.11 4.57
C ASP A 106 8.57 -16.64 4.69
N GLY A 107 7.80 -17.15 5.65
CA GLY A 107 7.68 -18.57 5.96
C GLY A 107 6.27 -19.13 5.82
N ALA A 108 6.16 -20.46 5.96
CA ALA A 108 4.89 -21.16 6.02
C ALA A 108 4.16 -20.84 7.33
N ILE A 109 3.35 -19.78 7.33
CA ILE A 109 2.44 -19.46 8.43
C ILE A 109 1.36 -20.55 8.50
N CYS A 110 1.47 -21.44 9.49
CA CYS A 110 0.50 -22.49 9.76
C CYS A 110 -0.41 -22.11 10.94
N LEU A 111 -1.71 -22.36 10.79
CA LEU A 111 -2.71 -22.13 11.84
C LEU A 111 -2.36 -22.83 13.15
N ALA A 112 -1.88 -24.07 13.08
CA ALA A 112 -1.49 -24.85 14.26
C ALA A 112 -0.33 -24.20 15.02
N THR A 113 0.68 -23.70 14.30
CA THR A 113 1.84 -23.02 14.88
C THR A 113 1.42 -21.74 15.59
N VAL A 114 0.54 -20.94 14.97
CA VAL A 114 0.07 -19.69 15.58
C VAL A 114 -0.82 -19.96 16.80
N ALA A 115 -1.74 -20.93 16.71
CA ALA A 115 -2.60 -21.31 17.83
C ALA A 115 -1.77 -21.80 19.03
N LYS A 116 -0.72 -22.61 18.77
CA LYS A 116 0.23 -23.05 19.81
C LYS A 116 1.02 -21.89 20.41
N ALA A 117 1.53 -20.97 19.57
CA ALA A 117 2.27 -19.80 20.02
C ALA A 117 1.45 -18.86 20.91
N VAL A 118 0.12 -18.92 20.82
CA VAL A 118 -0.80 -18.13 21.66
C VAL A 118 -1.56 -18.96 22.69
N ASN A 119 -1.08 -20.18 22.97
CA ASN A 119 -1.59 -21.11 23.99
C ASN A 119 -3.10 -21.39 23.87
N THR A 120 -3.57 -21.73 22.68
CA THR A 120 -4.99 -22.01 22.46
C THR A 120 -5.21 -23.13 21.43
N SER A 121 -6.41 -23.70 21.42
CA SER A 121 -6.81 -24.66 20.38
C SER A 121 -7.06 -23.94 19.05
N THR A 122 -6.82 -24.62 17.93
CA THR A 122 -7.03 -24.06 16.59
C THR A 122 -8.49 -23.61 16.37
N PHE A 123 -9.45 -24.38 16.88
CA PHE A 123 -10.88 -24.05 16.79
C PHE A 123 -11.22 -22.77 17.55
N TYR A 124 -10.80 -22.67 18.82
CA TYR A 124 -11.05 -21.49 19.63
C TYR A 124 -10.34 -20.27 19.05
N PHE A 125 -9.09 -20.43 18.59
CA PHE A 125 -8.34 -19.38 17.92
C PHE A 125 -9.08 -18.84 16.70
N CYS A 126 -9.54 -19.70 15.79
CA CYS A 126 -10.26 -19.26 14.59
C CYS A 126 -11.52 -18.46 14.95
N LYS A 127 -12.30 -18.91 15.94
CA LYS A 127 -13.49 -18.20 16.42
C LYS A 127 -13.13 -16.84 17.01
N LEU A 128 -12.13 -16.81 17.88
CA LEU A 128 -11.65 -15.60 18.55
C LEU A 128 -11.07 -14.60 17.54
N PHE A 129 -10.23 -15.07 16.62
CA PHE A 129 -9.56 -14.27 15.61
C PHE A 129 -10.57 -13.66 14.63
N LYS A 130 -11.58 -14.44 14.21
CA LYS A 130 -12.66 -13.93 13.36
C LYS A 130 -13.53 -12.91 14.08
N ARG A 131 -13.86 -13.14 15.35
CA ARG A 131 -14.60 -12.16 16.16
C ARG A 131 -13.82 -10.85 16.32
N ALA A 132 -12.52 -10.93 16.54
CA ALA A 132 -11.68 -9.76 16.81
C ALA A 132 -11.26 -9.01 15.54
N THR A 133 -11.08 -9.70 14.41
CA THR A 133 -10.58 -9.08 13.16
C THR A 133 -11.62 -8.95 12.06
N GLY A 134 -12.79 -9.58 12.23
CA GLY A 134 -13.81 -9.72 11.18
C GLY A 134 -13.42 -10.69 10.06
N LEU A 135 -12.21 -11.27 10.10
CA LEU A 135 -11.64 -12.08 9.04
C LEU A 135 -11.28 -13.48 9.54
N THR A 136 -11.36 -14.47 8.66
CA THR A 136 -10.75 -15.76 8.97
C THR A 136 -9.23 -15.60 9.04
N PHE A 137 -8.55 -16.46 9.80
CA PHE A 137 -7.09 -16.46 9.88
C PHE A 137 -6.45 -16.61 8.49
N THR A 138 -6.99 -17.50 7.65
CA THR A 138 -6.50 -17.73 6.29
C THR A 138 -6.70 -16.50 5.39
N ASP A 139 -7.85 -15.82 5.47
CA ASP A 139 -8.08 -14.57 4.73
C ASP A 139 -7.13 -13.46 5.18
N TYR A 140 -6.86 -13.37 6.49
CA TYR A 140 -5.95 -12.37 7.04
C TYR A 140 -4.52 -12.60 6.57
N VAL A 141 -4.00 -13.84 6.68
CA VAL A 141 -2.67 -14.20 6.19
C VAL A 141 -2.58 -13.96 4.68
N ALA A 142 -3.62 -14.33 3.92
CA ALA A 142 -3.68 -14.05 2.50
C ALA A 142 -3.55 -12.55 2.19
N ARG A 143 -4.25 -11.67 2.91
CA ARG A 143 -4.13 -10.21 2.74
C ARG A 143 -2.71 -9.70 3.01
N VAL A 144 -2.10 -10.15 4.11
CA VAL A 144 -0.71 -9.77 4.43
C VAL A 144 0.24 -10.17 3.30
N ARG A 145 0.09 -11.39 2.77
CA ARG A 145 0.91 -11.88 1.64
C ARG A 145 0.69 -11.10 0.36
N ILE A 146 -0.56 -10.69 0.07
CA ILE A 146 -0.87 -9.87 -1.11
C ILE A 146 -0.27 -8.47 -1.00
N GLU A 147 -0.25 -7.86 0.18
CA GLU A 147 0.40 -6.57 0.37
C GLU A 147 1.92 -6.66 0.12
N LYS A 148 2.58 -7.72 0.60
CA LYS A 148 3.99 -7.99 0.25
C LYS A 148 4.16 -8.23 -1.25
N ALA A 149 3.26 -8.99 -1.87
CA ALA A 149 3.31 -9.28 -3.30
C ALA A 149 3.20 -8.01 -4.16
N LYS A 150 2.37 -7.05 -3.76
CA LYS A 150 2.25 -5.77 -4.47
C LYS A 150 3.59 -5.05 -4.55
N THR A 151 4.37 -5.04 -3.48
CA THR A 151 5.72 -4.45 -3.44
C THR A 151 6.68 -5.20 -4.34
N LEU A 152 6.72 -6.53 -4.26
CA LEU A 152 7.60 -7.37 -5.09
C LEU A 152 7.26 -7.29 -6.58
N LEU A 153 5.99 -7.15 -6.94
CA LEU A 153 5.54 -7.02 -8.33
C LEU A 153 6.03 -5.74 -9.03
N LEU A 154 6.51 -4.74 -8.27
CA LEU A 154 7.10 -3.51 -8.81
C LEU A 154 8.50 -3.74 -9.39
N ASP A 155 9.19 -4.81 -9.01
CA ASP A 155 10.45 -5.20 -9.64
C ASP A 155 10.15 -5.92 -10.97
N PRO A 156 10.57 -5.36 -12.12
CA PRO A 156 10.33 -5.98 -13.42
C PRO A 156 11.10 -7.29 -13.62
N ASN A 157 12.16 -7.53 -12.83
CA ASN A 157 12.99 -8.73 -12.96
C ASN A 157 12.35 -9.98 -12.32
N GLN A 158 11.40 -9.81 -11.40
CA GLN A 158 10.75 -10.93 -10.75
C GLN A 158 9.58 -11.47 -11.56
N ARG A 159 9.48 -12.80 -11.73
CA ARG A 159 8.33 -13.42 -12.40
C ARG A 159 7.14 -13.45 -11.45
N VAL A 160 5.92 -13.27 -11.98
CA VAL A 160 4.69 -13.33 -11.16
C VAL A 160 4.57 -14.67 -10.41
N SER A 161 5.04 -15.76 -11.02
CA SER A 161 5.10 -17.07 -10.39
C SER A 161 6.03 -17.10 -9.19
N GLU A 162 7.24 -16.53 -9.31
CA GLU A 162 8.22 -16.45 -8.23
C GLU A 162 7.66 -15.64 -7.08
N VAL A 163 7.10 -14.46 -7.36
CA VAL A 163 6.46 -13.62 -6.34
C VAL A 163 5.36 -14.39 -5.59
N ALA A 164 4.55 -15.21 -6.28
CA ALA A 164 3.51 -15.99 -5.63
C ALA A 164 4.09 -16.98 -4.59
N TYR A 165 5.18 -17.66 -4.93
CA TYR A 165 5.85 -18.60 -4.04
C TYR A 165 6.65 -17.89 -2.94
N ASP A 166 7.32 -16.79 -3.24
CA ASP A 166 8.13 -15.99 -2.29
C ASP A 166 7.29 -15.33 -1.18
N VAL A 167 6.03 -15.05 -1.47
CA VAL A 167 5.08 -14.58 -0.44
C VAL A 167 4.32 -15.74 0.22
N GLY A 168 4.66 -16.99 -0.10
CA GLY A 168 4.18 -18.18 0.60
C GLY A 168 2.85 -18.77 0.10
N PHE A 169 2.42 -18.50 -1.14
CA PHE A 169 1.33 -19.28 -1.75
C PHE A 169 1.85 -20.62 -2.26
N GLN A 170 1.07 -21.68 -2.05
CA GLN A 170 1.40 -23.02 -2.54
C GLN A 170 1.05 -23.25 -4.00
N SER A 171 0.24 -22.38 -4.60
CA SER A 171 -0.10 -22.46 -6.02
C SER A 171 -0.36 -21.09 -6.65
N LEU A 172 0.11 -20.93 -7.87
CA LEU A 172 -0.10 -19.73 -8.69
C LEU A 172 -1.60 -19.48 -8.95
N THR A 173 -2.39 -20.54 -9.15
CA THR A 173 -3.85 -20.44 -9.34
C THR A 173 -4.53 -19.85 -8.12
N HIS A 174 -4.15 -20.29 -6.91
CA HIS A 174 -4.71 -19.75 -5.67
C HIS A 174 -4.30 -18.28 -5.49
N PHE A 175 -3.02 -17.97 -5.71
CA PHE A 175 -2.51 -16.60 -5.66
C PHE A 175 -3.29 -15.67 -6.59
N ASN A 176 -3.43 -16.03 -7.87
CA ASN A 176 -4.12 -15.20 -8.85
C ASN A 176 -5.57 -14.90 -8.45
N ARG A 177 -6.30 -15.91 -7.95
CA ARG A 177 -7.69 -15.75 -7.47
C ARG A 177 -7.76 -14.81 -6.28
N VAL A 178 -6.90 -14.99 -5.30
CA VAL A 178 -6.86 -14.19 -4.07
C VAL A 178 -6.42 -12.75 -4.35
N PHE A 179 -5.38 -12.57 -5.17
CA PHE A 179 -4.89 -11.26 -5.58
C PHE A 179 -6.00 -10.47 -6.29
N ARG A 180 -6.68 -11.07 -7.27
CA ARG A 180 -7.80 -10.42 -7.97
C ARG A 180 -8.93 -10.07 -7.01
N LYS A 181 -9.28 -10.96 -6.07
CA LYS A 181 -10.34 -10.71 -5.08
C LYS A 181 -10.01 -9.51 -4.17
N ILE A 182 -8.75 -9.35 -3.76
CA ILE A 182 -8.33 -8.30 -2.82
C ILE A 182 -8.03 -6.98 -3.54
N VAL A 183 -7.36 -7.04 -4.69
CA VAL A 183 -6.83 -5.86 -5.40
C VAL A 183 -7.77 -5.38 -6.52
N GLY A 184 -8.73 -6.20 -6.93
CA GLY A 184 -9.69 -5.89 -8.00
C GLY A 184 -9.17 -6.15 -9.43
N ARG A 185 -7.89 -6.49 -9.60
CA ARG A 185 -7.25 -6.76 -10.89
C ARG A 185 -6.20 -7.87 -10.79
N SER A 186 -5.78 -8.45 -11.91
CA SER A 186 -4.77 -9.52 -11.92
C SER A 186 -3.37 -8.99 -11.53
N PRO A 187 -2.47 -9.84 -11.01
CA PRO A 187 -1.08 -9.45 -10.72
C PRO A 187 -0.36 -8.84 -11.94
N THR A 188 -0.54 -9.42 -13.12
CA THR A 188 0.04 -8.92 -14.37
C THR A 188 -0.51 -7.54 -14.76
N SER A 189 -1.82 -7.34 -14.61
CA SER A 189 -2.45 -6.03 -14.86
C SER A 189 -2.02 -4.99 -13.83
N TYR A 190 -1.87 -5.40 -12.56
CA TYR A 190 -1.35 -4.55 -11.51
C TYR A 190 0.07 -4.08 -11.83
N ARG A 191 0.97 -4.99 -12.23
CA ARG A 191 2.35 -4.67 -12.63
C ARG A 191 2.39 -3.66 -13.78
N ARG A 192 1.61 -3.87 -14.85
CA ARG A 192 1.58 -2.95 -16.01
C ARG A 192 1.10 -1.53 -15.70
N SER A 193 0.55 -1.29 -14.51
CA SER A 193 0.09 0.04 -14.11
C SER A 193 1.16 0.91 -13.48
N PHE A 194 2.37 0.37 -13.30
CA PHE A 194 3.55 1.02 -12.74
C PHE A 194 4.74 0.78 -13.66
#